data_AF-A0A344TPV7-F1
#
_entry.id   AF-A0A344TPV7-F1
#
_cell.length_a   1.000
_cell.length_b   1.000
_cell.length_c   1.000
_cell.angle_alpha   90.00
_cell.angle_beta   90.00
_cell.angle_gamma   90.00
#
_symmetry.space_group_name_H-M   'P 1'
#
loop_
_entity.id
_entity.type
_entity.pdbx_description
1 polymer ?
#
loop_
_entity_poly.entity_id
_entity_poly.type
_entity_poly.pdbx_seq_one_letter_code
_entity_poly.pdbx_strand_id
1 'polypeptide(L)'
;MSNIKTKIDEFEVIDLEDNGTLRIYVEHNTEMGNRGVPGIQVWYTIAGGTSIVNFEPLHVERWAYQAQKQNVQEYLIVDNSWTTYEDTYIKNYLIINEKPKARVEVKVRSKKAPIIREYDLPFLLED
;
A
#
# COMPACT_ATOMS: atom_id res chain seq x y z
N MET A 1 -4.59 -21.93 -14.21
CA MET A 1 -3.80 -22.34 -13.02
C MET A 1 -4.47 -21.68 -11.82
N SER A 2 -4.25 -22.14 -10.59
CA SER A 2 -4.81 -21.45 -9.43
C SER A 2 -3.90 -20.29 -9.03
N ASN A 3 -4.46 -19.15 -8.61
CA ASN A 3 -3.70 -18.06 -8.05
C ASN A 3 -2.76 -18.54 -6.92
N ILE A 4 -1.46 -18.24 -7.03
CA ILE A 4 -0.44 -18.52 -6.01
C ILE A 4 -0.19 -17.22 -5.24
N LYS A 5 -0.35 -17.30 -3.91
CA LYS A 5 -0.08 -16.22 -2.98
C LYS A 5 1.27 -16.41 -2.31
N THR A 6 2.12 -15.39 -2.34
CA THR A 6 3.44 -15.42 -1.71
C THR A 6 3.59 -14.23 -0.80
N LYS A 7 3.83 -14.48 0.50
CA LYS A 7 4.12 -13.41 1.47
C LYS A 7 5.41 -12.68 1.06
N ILE A 8 5.34 -11.36 0.92
CA ILE A 8 6.49 -10.49 0.68
C ILE A 8 7.03 -9.98 2.01
N ASP A 9 6.15 -9.44 2.85
CA ASP A 9 6.54 -8.78 4.10
C ASP A 9 5.38 -8.80 5.11
N GLU A 10 5.72 -8.66 6.38
CA GLU A 10 4.77 -8.58 7.48
C GLU A 10 5.42 -7.84 8.65
N PHE A 11 4.80 -6.77 9.10
CA PHE A 11 5.30 -6.01 10.25
C PHE A 11 4.17 -5.36 11.03
N GLU A 12 4.45 -5.04 12.29
CA GLU A 12 3.53 -4.35 13.17
C GLU A 12 4.21 -3.17 13.86
N VAL A 13 3.41 -2.16 14.15
CA VAL A 13 3.81 -0.94 14.82
C VAL A 13 2.87 -0.75 16.00
N ILE A 14 3.44 -0.83 17.20
CA ILE A 14 2.71 -0.66 18.46
C ILE A 14 2.83 0.80 18.88
N ASP A 15 1.70 1.45 19.10
CA ASP A 15 1.62 2.75 19.77
C ASP A 15 1.73 2.52 21.29
N LEU A 16 2.67 3.20 21.93
CA LEU A 16 2.93 3.01 23.37
C LEU A 16 1.99 3.85 24.25
N GLU A 17 1.26 4.79 23.65
CA GLU A 17 0.32 5.65 24.36
C GLU A 17 -0.96 4.89 24.80
N ASP A 18 -1.42 3.94 23.98
CA ASP A 18 -2.64 3.16 24.25
C ASP A 18 -2.50 1.65 23.96
N ASN A 19 -1.27 1.18 23.66
CA ASN A 19 -1.00 -0.18 23.21
C ASN A 19 -1.77 -0.58 21.94
N GLY A 20 -2.21 0.39 21.13
CA GLY A 20 -2.82 0.15 19.84
C GLY A 20 -1.81 -0.43 18.85
N THR A 21 -2.21 -1.47 18.12
CA THR A 21 -1.34 -2.12 17.12
C THR A 21 -1.84 -1.84 15.71
N LEU A 22 -0.94 -1.35 14.88
CA LEU A 22 -1.12 -1.21 13.43
C LEU A 22 -0.32 -2.34 12.77
N ARG A 23 -0.97 -3.21 11.99
CA ARG A 23 -0.31 -4.32 11.30
C ARG A 23 -0.41 -4.16 9.79
N ILE A 24 0.70 -4.44 9.11
CA ILE A 24 0.79 -4.50 7.66
C ILE A 24 1.19 -5.93 7.25
N TYR A 25 0.49 -6.47 6.28
CA TYR A 25 0.83 -7.74 5.63
C TYR A 25 0.78 -7.55 4.12
N VAL A 26 1.84 -7.96 3.42
CA VAL A 26 1.99 -7.73 1.99
C VAL A 26 2.21 -9.07 1.31
N GLU A 27 1.42 -9.34 0.27
CA GLU A 27 1.54 -10.55 -0.53
C GLU A 27 1.56 -10.25 -2.03
N HIS A 28 2.35 -11.04 -2.75
CA HIS A 28 2.31 -11.14 -4.19
C HIS A 28 1.25 -12.17 -4.59
N ASN A 29 0.45 -11.83 -5.60
CA ASN A 29 -0.53 -12.73 -6.21
C ASN A 29 -0.15 -12.94 -7.68
N THR A 30 -0.11 -14.19 -8.17
CA THR A 30 0.16 -14.46 -9.59
C THR A 30 -1.02 -14.11 -10.50
N GLU A 31 -2.24 -14.08 -9.96
CA GLU A 31 -3.46 -13.69 -10.66
C GLU A 31 -4.29 -12.74 -9.78
N MET A 32 -4.44 -11.49 -10.21
CA MET A 32 -5.11 -10.43 -9.46
C MET A 32 -5.94 -9.53 -10.39
N GLY A 33 -7.08 -9.08 -9.90
CA GLY A 33 -7.98 -8.18 -10.62
C GLY A 33 -8.70 -8.79 -11.81
N ASN A 34 -9.42 -7.94 -12.55
CA ASN A 34 -10.22 -8.36 -13.70
C ASN A 34 -9.36 -8.91 -14.86
N ARG A 35 -8.11 -8.46 -14.98
CA ARG A 35 -7.16 -8.94 -16.01
C ARG A 35 -6.53 -10.29 -15.63
N GLY A 36 -6.63 -10.73 -14.37
CA GLY A 36 -6.05 -12.00 -13.92
C GLY A 36 -4.52 -12.05 -14.06
N VAL A 37 -3.85 -10.92 -13.83
CA VAL A 37 -2.39 -10.76 -14.02
C VAL A 37 -1.70 -10.55 -12.67
N PRO A 38 -0.37 -10.71 -12.59
CA PRO A 38 0.36 -10.53 -11.34
C PRO A 38 0.13 -9.16 -10.69
N GLY A 39 0.08 -9.13 -9.35
CA GLY A 39 -0.12 -7.92 -8.58
C GLY A 39 0.31 -8.06 -7.11
N ILE A 40 0.28 -6.94 -6.38
CA ILE A 40 0.55 -6.91 -4.94
C ILE A 40 -0.72 -6.55 -4.18
N GLN A 41 -0.98 -7.26 -3.10
CA GLN A 41 -2.04 -6.96 -2.16
C GLN A 41 -1.44 -6.53 -0.83
N VAL A 42 -1.81 -5.34 -0.37
CA VAL A 42 -1.42 -4.81 0.94
C VAL A 42 -2.64 -4.88 1.86
N TRP A 43 -2.50 -5.62 2.94
CA TRP A 43 -3.46 -5.68 4.04
C TRP A 43 -2.97 -4.77 5.15
N TYR A 44 -3.84 -3.91 5.65
CA TYR A 44 -3.54 -3.09 6.81
C TYR A 44 -4.66 -3.18 7.84
N THR A 45 -4.27 -3.39 9.09
CA THR A 45 -5.19 -3.57 10.22
C THR A 45 -4.96 -2.47 11.24
N ILE A 46 -6.05 -1.85 11.68
CA ILE A 46 -6.06 -0.76 12.67
C ILE A 46 -7.20 -1.04 13.64
N ALA A 47 -6.88 -1.11 14.94
CA ALA A 47 -7.88 -1.35 15.99
C ALA A 47 -8.83 -2.54 15.70
N GLY A 48 -8.31 -3.60 15.08
CA GLY A 48 -9.07 -4.80 14.71
C GLY A 48 -9.84 -4.72 13.38
N GLY A 49 -9.97 -3.54 12.77
CA GLY A 49 -10.51 -3.38 11.43
C GLY A 49 -9.43 -3.59 10.37
N THR A 50 -9.70 -4.41 9.36
CA THR A 50 -8.75 -4.73 8.28
C THR A 50 -9.24 -4.18 6.96
N SER A 51 -8.34 -3.57 6.20
CA SER A 51 -8.58 -3.05 4.86
C SER A 51 -7.50 -3.53 3.91
N ILE A 52 -7.82 -3.48 2.62
CA ILE A 52 -7.01 -4.07 1.57
C ILE A 52 -6.78 -3.02 0.49
N VAL A 53 -5.56 -2.99 -0.04
CA VAL A 53 -5.20 -2.23 -1.24
C VAL A 53 -4.69 -3.20 -2.29
N ASN A 54 -5.33 -3.16 -3.45
CA ASN A 54 -5.03 -4.00 -4.58
C ASN A 54 -4.20 -3.21 -5.59
N PHE A 55 -2.88 -3.43 -5.60
CA PHE A 55 -1.98 -2.91 -6.63
C PHE A 55 -1.99 -3.86 -7.83
N GLU A 56 -3.09 -3.81 -8.56
CA GLU A 56 -3.27 -4.48 -9.85
C GLU A 56 -3.16 -3.47 -11.00
N PRO A 57 -2.77 -3.88 -12.22
CA PRO A 57 -2.50 -2.95 -13.32
C PRO A 57 -3.63 -1.95 -13.59
N LEU A 58 -4.88 -2.40 -13.65
CA LEU A 58 -6.01 -1.51 -13.98
C LEU A 58 -6.23 -0.40 -12.94
N HIS A 59 -6.05 -0.69 -11.65
CA HIS A 59 -6.15 0.33 -10.61
C HIS A 59 -4.93 1.24 -10.61
N VAL A 60 -3.75 0.66 -10.78
CA VAL A 60 -2.49 1.40 -10.79
C VAL A 60 -2.41 2.36 -11.98
N GLU A 61 -2.88 1.97 -13.17
CA GLU A 61 -3.01 2.85 -14.34
C GLU A 61 -3.89 4.07 -14.04
N ARG A 62 -5.03 3.87 -13.37
CA ARG A 62 -5.94 4.97 -12.98
C ARG A 62 -5.28 5.90 -11.99
N TRP A 63 -4.58 5.37 -10.99
CA TRP A 63 -3.84 6.18 -10.02
C TRP A 63 -2.68 6.92 -10.67
N ALA A 64 -1.93 6.28 -11.56
CA ALA A 64 -0.85 6.90 -12.32
C ALA A 64 -1.35 8.08 -13.15
N TYR A 65 -2.49 7.93 -13.81
CA TYR A 65 -3.13 9.02 -14.55
C TYR A 65 -3.53 10.20 -13.65
N GLN A 66 -4.09 9.95 -12.46
CA GLN A 66 -4.41 11.02 -11.50
C GLN A 66 -3.15 11.71 -10.98
N ALA A 67 -2.08 10.96 -10.75
CA ALA A 67 -0.81 11.51 -10.30
C ALA A 67 -0.14 12.40 -11.36
N GLN A 68 -0.18 11.98 -12.63
CA GLN A 68 0.28 12.79 -13.76
C GLN A 68 -0.50 14.11 -13.84
N LYS A 69 -1.83 14.06 -13.67
CA LYS A 69 -2.67 15.27 -13.61
C LYS A 69 -2.30 16.21 -12.46
N GLN A 70 -1.88 15.65 -11.33
CA GLN A 70 -1.45 16.41 -10.15
C GLN A 70 0.04 16.77 -10.20
N ASN A 71 0.78 16.30 -11.22
CA ASN A 71 2.22 16.45 -11.37
C ASN A 71 3.01 15.97 -10.15
N VAL A 72 2.66 14.79 -9.61
CA VAL A 72 3.33 14.16 -8.46
C VAL A 72 3.91 12.79 -8.81
N GLN A 73 5.06 12.47 -8.23
CA GLN A 73 5.69 11.13 -8.36
C GLN A 73 5.29 10.17 -7.24
N GLU A 74 4.85 10.70 -6.10
CA GLU A 74 4.28 9.93 -4.99
C GLU A 74 2.79 10.25 -4.90
N TYR A 75 1.95 9.32 -5.33
CA TYR A 75 0.51 9.51 -5.35
C TYR A 75 -0.13 8.86 -4.13
N LEU A 76 -0.69 9.67 -3.23
CA LEU A 76 -1.44 9.17 -2.07
C LEU A 76 -2.78 8.57 -2.52
N ILE A 77 -2.99 7.30 -2.22
CA ILE A 77 -4.25 6.60 -2.49
C ILE A 77 -5.17 6.84 -1.29
N VAL A 78 -5.80 8.01 -1.27
CA VAL A 78 -6.60 8.52 -0.13
C VAL A 78 -7.67 7.53 0.31
N ASP A 79 -8.46 6.99 -0.64
CA ASP A 79 -9.55 6.05 -0.36
C ASP A 79 -9.07 4.70 0.22
N ASN A 80 -7.79 4.39 0.03
CA ASN A 80 -7.15 3.18 0.54
C ASN A 80 -6.17 3.49 1.67
N SER A 81 -6.27 4.66 2.29
CA SER A 81 -5.42 5.08 3.40
C SER A 81 -6.27 5.45 4.61
N TRP A 82 -5.73 5.22 5.80
CA TRP A 82 -6.33 5.70 7.05
C TRP A 82 -5.55 6.90 7.56
N THR A 83 -6.12 8.08 7.37
CA THR A 83 -5.47 9.38 7.61
C THR A 83 -6.27 10.29 8.54
N THR A 84 -7.20 9.71 9.30
CA THR A 84 -8.11 10.43 10.20
C THR A 84 -7.37 11.26 11.25
N TYR A 85 -6.22 10.78 11.71
CA TYR A 85 -5.39 11.47 12.70
C TYR A 85 -4.01 11.80 12.10
N GLU A 86 -3.46 12.96 12.47
CA GLU A 86 -2.20 13.45 11.93
C GLU A 86 -0.97 12.69 12.47
N ASP A 87 -1.07 12.19 13.70
CA ASP A 87 0.02 11.58 14.46
C ASP A 87 -0.04 10.04 14.54
N THR A 88 -1.15 9.44 14.09
CA THR A 88 -1.35 8.00 13.90
C THR A 88 -2.05 7.76 12.57
N TYR A 89 -1.36 7.12 11.61
CA TYR A 89 -1.90 6.90 10.27
C TYR A 89 -1.29 5.69 9.57
N ILE A 90 -2.00 5.21 8.55
CA ILE A 90 -1.48 4.29 7.52
C ILE A 90 -1.77 4.94 6.16
N LYS A 91 -0.72 5.34 5.46
CA LYS A 91 -0.82 5.91 4.11
C LYS A 91 -0.28 4.93 3.09
N ASN A 92 -1.06 4.69 2.05
CA ASN A 92 -0.68 3.87 0.92
C ASN A 92 -0.48 4.76 -0.29
N TYR A 93 0.68 4.63 -0.93
CA TYR A 93 1.07 5.43 -2.08
C TYR A 93 1.39 4.54 -3.28
N LEU A 94 1.15 5.08 -4.47
CA LEU A 94 1.78 4.63 -5.70
C LEU A 94 2.99 5.51 -5.99
N ILE A 95 4.17 4.90 -6.09
CA ILE A 95 5.39 5.56 -6.56
C ILE A 95 5.50 5.37 -8.06
N ILE A 96 5.62 6.47 -8.80
CA ILE A 96 5.63 6.52 -10.25
C ILE A 96 7.04 6.85 -10.71
N ASN A 97 7.70 5.85 -11.26
CA ASN A 97 9.03 5.89 -11.85
C ASN A 97 9.12 4.75 -12.89
N GLU A 98 10.32 4.45 -13.39
CA GLU A 98 10.55 3.37 -14.37
C GLU A 98 10.06 1.99 -13.89
N LYS A 99 10.07 1.73 -12.58
CA LYS A 99 9.61 0.49 -11.98
C LYS A 99 8.66 0.81 -10.81
N PRO A 100 7.35 0.94 -11.08
CA PRO A 100 6.41 1.49 -10.11
C PRO A 100 6.40 0.67 -8.82
N LYS A 101 6.12 1.32 -7.70
CA LYS A 101 6.13 0.68 -6.38
C LYS A 101 4.89 0.98 -5.58
N ALA A 102 4.46 0.01 -4.79
CA ALA A 102 3.57 0.25 -3.65
C ALA A 102 4.41 0.76 -2.48
N ARG A 103 4.06 1.91 -1.91
CA ARG A 103 4.68 2.42 -0.68
C ARG A 103 3.67 2.45 0.45
N VAL A 104 4.05 1.91 1.59
CA VAL A 104 3.25 1.92 2.82
C VAL A 104 4.00 2.74 3.86
N GLU A 105 3.34 3.75 4.39
CA GLU A 105 3.86 4.62 5.44
C GLU A 105 2.98 4.51 6.69
N VAL A 106 3.58 4.05 7.79
CA VAL A 106 2.89 3.82 9.06
C VAL A 106 3.47 4.73 10.14
N LYS A 107 2.60 5.50 10.79
CA LYS A 107 2.96 6.39 11.90
C LYS A 107 2.07 6.09 13.09
N VAL A 108 2.67 6.13 14.27
CA VAL A 108 1.99 6.08 15.58
C VAL A 108 2.54 7.18 16.47
N ARG A 109 1.75 7.67 17.44
CA ARG A 109 2.12 8.78 18.33
C ARG A 109 3.47 8.58 19.01
N SER A 110 3.68 7.39 19.58
CA SER A 110 4.91 7.05 20.31
C SER A 110 6.20 7.08 19.48
N LYS A 111 6.12 7.13 18.15
CA LYS A 111 7.28 7.18 17.25
C LYS A 111 7.44 8.54 16.60
N LYS A 112 8.66 9.08 16.65
CA LYS A 112 8.98 10.39 16.05
C LYS A 112 8.85 10.39 14.53
N ALA A 113 9.31 9.34 13.86
CA ALA A 113 9.31 9.21 12.41
C ALA A 113 8.40 8.05 11.97
N PRO A 114 7.75 8.16 10.80
CA PRO A 114 7.00 7.06 10.22
C PRO A 114 7.93 5.91 9.78
N ILE A 115 7.40 4.69 9.82
CA ILE A 115 8.01 3.53 9.16
C ILE A 115 7.54 3.51 7.72
N ILE A 116 8.48 3.52 6.79
CA ILE A 116 8.22 3.50 5.35
C ILE A 116 8.74 2.19 4.77
N ARG A 117 7.89 1.51 3.99
CA ARG A 117 8.25 0.33 3.20
C ARG A 117 7.81 0.52 1.76
N GLU A 118 8.65 0.09 0.83
CA GLU A 118 8.35 0.11 -0.61
C GLU A 118 8.47 -1.29 -1.19
N TYR A 119 7.56 -1.63 -2.09
CA TYR A 119 7.48 -2.93 -2.75
C TYR A 119 7.34 -2.73 -4.25
N ASP A 120 8.29 -3.28 -5.00
CA ASP A 120 8.27 -3.22 -6.46
C ASP A 120 7.03 -3.93 -7.02
N LEU A 121 6.28 -3.27 -7.89
CA LEU A 121 5.16 -3.91 -8.58
C LEU A 121 5.67 -4.93 -9.61
N PRO A 122 4.95 -6.06 -9.82
CA PRO A 122 5.36 -7.11 -10.74
C PRO A 122 5.04 -6.79 -12.22
N PHE A 123 4.83 -5.51 -12.54
CA PHE A 123 4.49 -5.00 -13.87
C PHE A 123 4.99 -3.57 -14.04
N LEU A 124 5.02 -3.11 -15.28
CA LEU A 124 5.36 -1.73 -15.64
C LEU A 124 4.07 -0.94 -15.92
N LEU A 125 4.16 0.39 -15.86
CA LEU A 125 3.08 1.25 -16.34
C LEU A 125 3.11 1.23 -17.87
N GLU A 126 1.95 1.07 -18.50
CA GLU A 126 1.81 1.26 -19.94
C GLU A 126 1.92 2.79 -20.25
N ASP A 127 2.62 3.15 -21.32
CA ASP A 127 2.80 4.54 -21.78
C ASP A 127 1.51 5.15 -22.37
#